data_AF-A0A5P0ZPW9-F1
#
_entry.id   AF-A0A5P0ZPW9-F1
#
_cell.length_a   1.000
_cell.length_b   1.000
_cell.length_c   1.000
_cell.angle_alpha   90.00
_cell.angle_beta   90.00
_cell.angle_gamma   90.00
#
_symmetry.space_group_name_H-M   'P 1'
#
loop_
_entity.id
_entity.type
_entity.pdbx_description
1 polymer ?
#
loop_
_entity_poly.entity_id
_entity_poly.type
_entity_poly.pdbx_seq_one_letter_code
_entity_poly.pdbx_strand_id
1 'polypeptide(L)'
;MDKRQLQALLKVDLRLLNPQITARLRKKGSVGDNLTKKLELQFLINGAIFLFILGVPMLSLNLSKFPGTFSLYVSLSILLAFLRSISGIYNIFFASKDLISYLPLPFREQEIFFSKIMIIVLDLIPFTLPMLLAFFLTAWYAGMIIPIAILLSVGVFILIIAIILMICSLVIFGLTKTKFFQKNPNAFMNSLIAASLIIAMSVFFFINSSSNPATQGFNFVLTPIFLPLFKMFLNPISIGSTLTGLILIGTLFVLGIAVKLLVLPGLNDQLTKANSAFSKKSIKRKSIHRRDLNKILDFYNRQLLKEPNVLLQVFSSSILPPLIFIFTFAMIKGPTDLPVKWLGVFFVGGLLMGILTTNETSLVGNLISLDRMNFKFVKSLPISMNRYLYRKFLLGFVVQLLINLIIMGIVAVVMQIGLIMSISLVLGVTLGTYFMSQYYFTRDYRLRLANWTNISELFNRGAGNIGLILSMMAIIFLGVVVIASYSMAVIFIPQIWLLNLGVFVLIGIAAIIIIHHYQLKFWHQFE
;
A
#
# COMPACT_ATOMS: atom_id res chain seq x y z
N MET A 1 10.28 -6.41 -37.63
CA MET A 1 10.14 -5.41 -36.56
C MET A 1 11.50 -4.77 -36.36
N ASP A 2 11.64 -3.46 -36.57
CA ASP A 2 12.92 -2.79 -36.34
C ASP A 2 13.21 -2.74 -34.84
N LYS A 3 14.37 -3.27 -34.42
CA LYS A 3 14.80 -3.35 -33.02
C LYS A 3 14.85 -1.96 -32.36
N ARG A 4 15.18 -0.92 -33.13
CA ARG A 4 15.27 0.47 -32.63
C ARG A 4 13.89 1.06 -32.34
N GLN A 5 12.91 0.77 -33.19
CA GLN A 5 11.53 1.22 -33.03
C GLN A 5 10.87 0.58 -31.79
N LEU A 6 11.05 -0.73 -31.59
CA LEU A 6 10.56 -1.41 -30.40
C LEU A 6 11.19 -0.84 -29.12
N GLN A 7 12.51 -0.62 -29.11
CA GLN A 7 13.19 -0.05 -27.95
C GLN A 7 12.68 1.34 -27.59
N ALA A 8 12.35 2.16 -28.60
CA ALA A 8 11.77 3.48 -28.37
C ALA A 8 10.37 3.37 -27.72
N LEU A 9 9.51 2.48 -28.23
CA LEU A 9 8.18 2.24 -27.67
C LEU A 9 8.26 1.72 -26.22
N LEU A 10 9.13 0.73 -25.95
CA LEU A 10 9.32 0.19 -24.60
C LEU A 10 9.76 1.27 -23.61
N LYS A 11 10.68 2.17 -24.01
CA LYS A 11 11.12 3.30 -23.18
C LYS A 11 9.98 4.25 -22.84
N VAL A 12 9.05 4.48 -23.77
CA VAL A 12 7.89 5.36 -23.55
C VAL A 12 6.86 4.68 -22.65
N ASP A 13 6.49 3.44 -22.96
CA ASP A 13 5.52 2.67 -22.19
C ASP A 13 5.99 2.43 -20.75
N LEU A 14 7.29 2.17 -20.54
CA LEU A 14 7.89 2.03 -19.21
C LEU A 14 7.79 3.32 -18.38
N ARG A 15 7.81 4.50 -19.03
CA ARG A 15 7.58 5.79 -18.36
C ARG A 15 6.11 6.05 -18.05
N LEU A 16 5.20 5.41 -18.79
CA LEU A 16 3.75 5.55 -18.62
C LEU A 16 3.17 4.52 -17.64
N LEU A 17 3.85 3.39 -17.44
CA LEU A 17 3.48 2.35 -16.49
C LEU A 17 3.29 2.90 -15.07
N ASN A 18 4.22 3.76 -14.62
CA ASN A 18 4.20 4.39 -13.29
C ASN A 18 4.46 5.90 -13.35
N PRO A 19 3.45 6.72 -13.75
CA PRO A 19 3.63 8.15 -13.99
C PRO A 19 4.14 8.93 -12.77
N GLN A 20 3.75 8.48 -11.57
CA GLN A 20 4.17 9.10 -10.30
C GLN A 20 5.68 8.95 -10.06
N ILE A 21 6.22 7.76 -10.31
CA ILE A 21 7.64 7.45 -10.12
C ILE A 21 8.47 8.20 -11.17
N THR A 22 8.04 8.14 -12.43
CA THR A 22 8.69 8.84 -13.54
C THR A 22 8.75 10.34 -13.28
N ALA A 23 7.67 10.95 -12.79
CA ALA A 23 7.65 12.36 -12.42
C ALA A 23 8.62 12.69 -11.27
N ARG A 24 8.72 11.83 -10.25
CA ARG A 24 9.69 12.01 -9.15
C ARG A 24 11.14 11.96 -9.66
N LEU A 25 11.47 11.00 -10.52
CA LEU A 25 12.82 10.84 -11.05
C LEU A 25 13.23 11.99 -11.98
N ARG A 26 12.30 12.47 -12.83
CA ARG A 26 12.54 13.67 -13.66
C ARG A 26 12.89 14.89 -12.84
N LYS A 27 12.19 15.10 -11.73
CA LYS A 27 12.48 16.22 -10.82
C LYS A 27 13.78 16.08 -10.05
N LYS A 28 14.25 14.85 -9.82
CA LYS A 28 15.61 14.57 -9.34
C LYS A 28 16.68 14.71 -10.46
N GLY A 29 16.36 15.38 -11.56
CA GLY A 29 17.27 15.63 -12.69
C GLY A 29 17.47 14.44 -13.62
N SER A 30 16.71 13.34 -13.50
CA SER A 30 16.89 12.17 -14.36
C SER A 30 16.14 12.36 -15.68
N VAL A 31 16.87 12.54 -16.78
CA VAL A 31 16.33 12.77 -18.13
C VAL A 31 16.81 11.69 -19.09
N GLY A 32 16.04 11.45 -20.16
CA GLY A 32 16.43 10.55 -21.25
C GLY A 32 16.66 9.10 -20.80
N ASP A 33 17.83 8.56 -21.13
CA ASP A 33 18.18 7.16 -20.86
C ASP A 33 18.49 6.88 -19.40
N ASN A 34 18.99 7.87 -18.65
CA ASN A 34 19.22 7.74 -17.21
C ASN A 34 17.90 7.52 -16.46
N LEU A 35 16.82 8.18 -16.91
CA LEU A 35 15.47 7.98 -16.38
C LEU A 35 15.00 6.55 -16.62
N THR A 36 15.16 6.04 -17.85
CA THR A 36 14.76 4.67 -18.20
C THR A 36 15.56 3.65 -17.38
N LYS A 37 16.88 3.79 -17.28
CA LYS A 37 17.73 2.89 -16.47
C LYS A 37 17.32 2.86 -15.00
N LYS A 38 17.01 4.02 -14.41
CA LYS A 38 16.55 4.08 -13.00
C LYS A 38 15.19 3.41 -12.80
N LEU A 39 14.30 3.51 -13.78
CA LEU A 39 13.00 2.84 -13.74
C LEU A 39 13.17 1.32 -13.90
N GLU A 40 13.99 0.85 -14.84
CA GLU A 40 14.33 -0.57 -15.00
C GLU A 40 14.99 -1.15 -13.74
N LEU A 41 15.98 -0.43 -13.19
CA LEU A 41 16.66 -0.82 -11.96
C LEU A 41 15.68 -0.91 -10.78
N GLN A 42 14.66 -0.06 -10.73
CA GLN A 42 13.65 -0.13 -9.69
C GLN A 42 12.82 -1.42 -9.77
N PHE A 43 12.48 -1.91 -10.98
CA PHE A 43 11.83 -3.21 -11.13
C PHE A 43 12.73 -4.35 -10.65
N LEU A 44 14.02 -4.30 -10.98
CA LEU A 44 15.00 -5.28 -10.50
C LEU A 44 15.13 -5.25 -8.98
N ILE A 45 15.28 -4.07 -8.38
CA ILE A 45 15.38 -3.92 -6.92
C ILE A 45 14.10 -4.42 -6.24
N ASN A 46 12.92 -4.05 -6.75
CA ASN A 46 11.66 -4.55 -6.20
C ASN A 46 11.58 -6.07 -6.30
N GLY A 47 11.96 -6.65 -7.44
CA GLY A 47 12.00 -8.10 -7.62
C GLY A 47 12.96 -8.78 -6.65
N ALA A 48 14.15 -8.22 -6.45
CA ALA A 48 15.12 -8.72 -5.48
C ALA A 48 14.58 -8.64 -4.03
N ILE A 49 13.91 -7.55 -3.65
CA ILE A 49 13.29 -7.40 -2.32
C ILE A 49 12.19 -8.44 -2.11
N PHE A 50 11.27 -8.62 -3.07
CA PHE A 50 10.21 -9.62 -2.95
C PHE A 50 10.76 -11.05 -2.91
N LEU A 51 11.76 -11.36 -3.74
CA LEU A 51 12.44 -12.64 -3.72
C LEU A 51 13.18 -12.86 -2.39
N PHE A 52 13.80 -11.82 -1.81
CA PHE A 52 14.45 -11.94 -0.51
C PHE A 52 13.43 -12.20 0.61
N ILE A 53 12.38 -11.37 0.70
CA ILE A 53 11.37 -11.46 1.78
C ILE A 53 10.61 -12.79 1.74
N LEU A 54 10.18 -13.23 0.55
CA LEU A 54 9.38 -14.44 0.41
C LEU A 54 10.22 -15.68 0.15
N GLY A 55 11.34 -15.55 -0.58
CA GLY A 55 12.16 -16.68 -1.02
C GLY A 55 13.15 -17.20 0.01
N VAL A 56 13.74 -16.36 0.86
CA VAL A 56 14.68 -16.83 1.91
C VAL A 56 14.00 -17.81 2.88
N PRO A 57 12.79 -17.53 3.41
CA PRO A 57 12.07 -18.50 4.23
C PRO A 57 11.74 -19.82 3.52
N MET A 58 11.60 -19.82 2.19
CA MET A 58 11.29 -21.01 1.40
C MET A 58 12.48 -21.97 1.31
N LEU A 59 13.71 -21.45 1.29
CA LEU A 59 14.93 -22.26 1.23
C LEU A 59 15.15 -23.11 2.49
N SER A 60 14.65 -22.65 3.64
CA SER A 60 14.73 -23.39 4.90
C SER A 60 13.68 -24.50 5.06
N LEU A 61 12.70 -24.60 4.14
CA LEU A 61 11.57 -25.52 4.27
C LEU A 61 11.52 -26.52 3.12
N ASN A 62 11.37 -27.81 3.44
CA ASN A 62 11.13 -28.83 2.41
C ASN A 62 9.69 -28.73 1.89
N LEU A 63 9.46 -27.86 0.91
CA LEU A 63 8.14 -27.60 0.33
C LEU A 63 7.48 -28.87 -0.27
N SER A 64 8.25 -29.87 -0.69
CA SER A 64 7.71 -31.14 -1.22
C SER A 64 6.89 -31.92 -0.18
N LYS A 65 7.05 -31.64 1.12
CA LYS A 65 6.31 -32.29 2.21
C LYS A 65 5.15 -31.43 2.74
N PHE A 66 5.09 -30.15 2.35
CA PHE A 66 4.14 -29.18 2.91
C PHE A 66 3.27 -28.54 1.80
N PRO A 67 2.20 -29.23 1.35
CA PRO A 67 1.31 -28.70 0.30
C PRO A 67 0.63 -27.38 0.68
N GLY A 68 0.33 -27.18 1.97
CA GLY A 68 -0.30 -25.96 2.48
C GLY A 68 0.59 -24.72 2.32
N THR A 69 1.87 -24.81 2.70
CA THR A 69 2.82 -23.69 2.58
C THR A 69 3.12 -23.38 1.12
N PHE A 70 3.24 -24.40 0.26
CA PHE A 70 3.36 -24.21 -1.19
C PHE A 70 2.16 -23.43 -1.76
N SER A 71 0.95 -23.91 -1.46
CA SER A 71 -0.30 -23.31 -1.95
C SER A 71 -0.42 -21.84 -1.53
N LEU A 72 0.03 -21.52 -0.31
CA LEU A 72 0.08 -20.17 0.20
C LEU A 72 1.02 -19.28 -0.64
N TYR A 73 2.29 -19.67 -0.83
CA TYR A 73 3.24 -18.84 -1.60
C TYR A 73 2.79 -18.60 -3.04
N VAL A 74 2.25 -19.65 -3.69
CA VAL A 74 1.72 -19.57 -5.05
C VAL A 74 0.49 -18.67 -5.11
N SER A 75 -0.48 -18.87 -4.22
CA SER A 75 -1.69 -18.05 -4.14
C SER A 75 -1.39 -16.58 -3.92
N LEU A 76 -0.45 -16.27 -3.01
CA LEU A 76 -0.05 -14.91 -2.69
C LEU A 76 0.56 -14.21 -3.91
N SER A 77 1.47 -14.90 -4.60
CA SER A 77 2.14 -14.37 -5.79
C SER A 77 1.15 -14.11 -6.93
N ILE A 78 0.22 -15.05 -7.18
CA ILE A 78 -0.84 -14.89 -8.19
C ILE A 78 -1.75 -13.72 -7.85
N LEU A 79 -2.15 -13.59 -6.59
CA LEU A 79 -3.04 -12.53 -6.14
C LEU A 79 -2.38 -11.15 -6.23
N LEU A 80 -1.12 -11.02 -5.82
CA LEU A 80 -0.37 -9.76 -5.97
C LEU A 80 -0.17 -9.40 -7.44
N ALA A 81 0.21 -10.38 -8.26
CA ALA A 81 0.36 -10.19 -9.70
C ALA A 81 -0.96 -9.74 -10.34
N PHE A 82 -2.08 -10.34 -9.97
CA PHE A 82 -3.41 -9.96 -10.44
C PHE A 82 -3.77 -8.51 -10.09
N LEU A 83 -3.64 -8.12 -8.81
CA LEU A 83 -3.97 -6.76 -8.36
C LEU A 83 -3.07 -5.69 -9.00
N ARG A 84 -1.80 -6.02 -9.24
CA ARG A 84 -0.83 -5.12 -9.91
C ARG A 84 -1.09 -4.99 -11.40
N SER A 85 -1.35 -6.11 -12.07
CA SER A 85 -1.66 -6.15 -13.52
C SER A 85 -2.87 -5.31 -13.89
N ILE A 86 -3.91 -5.29 -13.02
CA ILE A 86 -5.07 -4.43 -13.23
C ILE A 86 -4.66 -2.95 -13.36
N SER A 87 -3.67 -2.51 -12.56
CA SER A 87 -3.14 -1.15 -12.64
C SER A 87 -2.22 -0.92 -13.82
N GLY A 88 -1.34 -1.86 -14.13
CA GLY A 88 -0.46 -1.78 -15.29
C GLY A 88 -1.24 -1.65 -16.59
N ILE A 89 -2.19 -2.55 -16.81
CA ILE A 89 -3.03 -2.55 -18.03
C ILE A 89 -3.89 -1.28 -18.10
N TYR A 90 -4.53 -0.83 -17.01
CA TYR A 90 -5.31 0.41 -17.05
C TYR A 90 -4.45 1.63 -17.41
N ASN A 91 -3.29 1.79 -16.77
CA ASN A 91 -2.44 2.94 -16.99
C ASN A 91 -1.88 3.00 -18.42
N ILE A 92 -1.47 1.84 -18.96
CA ILE A 92 -0.84 1.74 -20.27
C ILE A 92 -1.86 1.70 -21.41
N PHE A 93 -3.02 1.09 -21.24
CA PHE A 93 -4.00 0.97 -22.32
C PHE A 93 -5.06 2.05 -22.31
N PHE A 94 -5.54 2.49 -21.14
CA PHE A 94 -6.71 3.37 -21.06
C PHE A 94 -6.39 4.79 -20.55
N ALA A 95 -5.42 4.94 -19.64
CA ALA A 95 -5.08 6.23 -19.07
C ALA A 95 -4.06 7.01 -19.93
N SER A 96 -3.16 6.32 -20.63
CA SER A 96 -2.21 6.97 -21.53
C SER A 96 -2.95 7.45 -22.79
N LYS A 97 -2.96 8.77 -22.99
CA LYS A 97 -3.51 9.40 -24.20
C LYS A 97 -2.53 9.33 -25.38
N ASP A 98 -1.69 8.31 -25.39
CA ASP A 98 -0.52 8.18 -26.25
C ASP A 98 -0.89 7.66 -27.65
N LEU A 99 -1.97 6.90 -27.78
CA LEU A 99 -2.42 6.33 -29.06
C LEU A 99 -2.62 7.41 -30.12
N ILE A 100 -3.23 8.55 -29.75
CA ILE A 100 -3.42 9.70 -30.64
C ILE A 100 -2.08 10.30 -31.08
N SER A 101 -1.08 10.28 -30.20
CA SER A 101 0.27 10.77 -30.50
C SER A 101 1.07 9.78 -31.35
N TYR A 102 0.67 8.51 -31.39
CA TYR A 102 1.28 7.48 -32.23
C TYR A 102 0.64 7.36 -33.62
N LEU A 103 -0.64 7.75 -33.79
CA LEU A 103 -1.34 7.76 -35.08
C LEU A 103 -0.57 8.43 -36.24
N PRO A 104 0.10 9.59 -36.06
CA PRO A 104 0.86 10.23 -37.14
C PRO A 104 2.26 9.64 -37.35
N LEU A 105 2.71 8.71 -36.49
CA LEU A 105 4.03 8.11 -36.57
C LEU A 105 3.99 6.80 -37.37
N PRO A 106 5.09 6.41 -38.05
CA PRO A 106 5.13 5.22 -38.90
C PRO A 106 5.27 3.92 -38.08
N PHE A 107 4.40 3.71 -37.10
CA PHE A 107 4.32 2.49 -36.28
C PHE A 107 3.14 1.63 -36.69
N ARG A 108 3.31 0.31 -36.70
CA ARG A 108 2.19 -0.61 -36.88
C ARG A 108 1.43 -0.75 -35.55
N GLU A 109 0.10 -0.85 -35.59
CA GLU A 109 -0.72 -1.05 -34.38
C GLU A 109 -0.27 -2.28 -33.55
N GLN A 110 0.14 -3.35 -34.24
CA GLN A 110 0.67 -4.56 -33.63
C GLN A 110 1.95 -4.31 -32.81
N GLU A 111 2.82 -3.40 -33.25
CA GLU A 111 4.08 -3.08 -32.59
C GLU A 111 3.83 -2.27 -31.31
N ILE A 112 2.88 -1.34 -31.35
CA ILE A 112 2.43 -0.58 -30.18
C ILE A 112 1.79 -1.53 -29.16
N PHE A 113 0.89 -2.41 -29.59
CA PHE A 113 0.22 -3.36 -28.72
C PHE A 113 1.20 -4.35 -28.07
N PHE A 114 2.16 -4.85 -28.85
CA PHE A 114 3.20 -5.77 -28.36
C PHE A 114 4.11 -5.10 -27.32
N SER A 115 4.53 -3.85 -27.55
CA SER A 115 5.32 -3.07 -26.58
C SER A 115 4.58 -2.91 -25.25
N LYS A 116 3.30 -2.54 -25.30
CA LYS A 116 2.46 -2.39 -24.11
C LYS A 116 2.33 -3.68 -23.32
N ILE A 117 2.10 -4.82 -23.98
CA ILE A 117 2.06 -6.13 -23.33
C ILE A 117 3.41 -6.46 -22.67
N MET A 118 4.53 -6.24 -23.37
CA MET A 118 5.85 -6.52 -22.83
C MET A 118 6.15 -5.72 -21.55
N ILE A 119 5.76 -4.44 -21.50
CA ILE A 119 5.93 -3.63 -20.29
C ILE A 119 5.04 -4.11 -19.14
N ILE A 120 3.83 -4.62 -19.43
CA ILE A 120 2.96 -5.19 -18.40
C ILE A 120 3.53 -6.51 -17.88
N VAL A 121 4.09 -7.36 -18.75
CA VAL A 121 4.83 -8.56 -18.35
C VAL A 121 6.01 -8.18 -17.45
N LEU A 122 6.76 -7.12 -17.79
CA LEU A 122 7.86 -6.63 -16.97
C LEU A 122 7.39 -6.16 -15.58
N ASP A 123 6.23 -5.50 -15.49
CA ASP A 123 5.61 -5.05 -14.23
C ASP A 123 5.20 -6.23 -13.32
N LEU A 124 4.87 -7.38 -13.91
CA LEU A 124 4.45 -8.60 -13.21
C LEU A 124 5.62 -9.35 -12.56
N ILE A 125 6.81 -9.34 -13.18
CA ILE A 125 7.95 -10.17 -12.79
C ILE A 125 8.29 -10.07 -11.29
N PRO A 126 8.40 -8.87 -10.67
CA PRO A 126 8.74 -8.77 -9.25
C PRO A 126 7.82 -9.53 -8.31
N PHE A 127 6.53 -9.62 -8.65
CA PHE A 127 5.50 -10.23 -7.80
C PHE A 127 5.31 -11.72 -8.07
N THR A 128 5.69 -12.19 -9.26
CA THR A 128 5.58 -13.61 -9.64
C THR A 128 6.86 -14.39 -9.38
N LEU A 129 8.03 -13.74 -9.26
CA LEU A 129 9.30 -14.42 -8.97
C LEU A 129 9.28 -15.39 -7.77
N PRO A 130 8.67 -15.06 -6.62
CA PRO A 130 8.55 -16.00 -5.50
C PRO A 130 7.80 -17.29 -5.86
N MET A 131 6.80 -17.21 -6.75
CA MET A 131 6.10 -18.38 -7.28
C MET A 131 7.00 -19.27 -8.14
N LEU A 132 7.83 -18.67 -9.00
CA LEU A 132 8.82 -19.43 -9.79
C LEU A 132 9.78 -20.19 -8.88
N LEU A 133 10.23 -19.54 -7.80
CA LEU A 133 11.09 -20.16 -6.80
C LEU A 133 10.36 -21.30 -6.06
N ALA A 134 9.09 -21.13 -5.71
CA ALA A 134 8.25 -22.20 -5.12
C ALA A 134 8.23 -23.44 -6.01
N PHE A 135 7.95 -23.27 -7.31
CA PHE A 135 7.90 -24.36 -8.28
C PHE A 135 9.23 -25.11 -8.36
N PHE A 136 10.32 -24.35 -8.49
CA PHE A 136 11.66 -24.92 -8.56
C PHE A 136 12.04 -25.68 -7.30
N LEU A 137 11.80 -25.12 -6.11
CA LEU A 137 12.13 -25.77 -4.84
C LEU A 137 11.28 -27.00 -4.59
N THR A 138 9.98 -26.97 -4.91
CA THR A 138 9.14 -28.19 -4.83
C THR A 138 9.65 -29.30 -5.74
N ALA A 139 10.03 -28.93 -6.97
CA ALA A 139 10.54 -29.86 -7.95
C ALA A 139 11.87 -30.49 -7.52
N TRP A 140 12.78 -29.65 -7.04
CA TRP A 140 14.09 -30.08 -6.54
C TRP A 140 13.93 -31.01 -5.34
N TYR A 141 13.16 -30.60 -4.32
CA TYR A 141 12.99 -31.41 -3.10
C TYR A 141 12.20 -32.70 -3.31
N ALA A 142 11.43 -32.80 -4.40
CA ALA A 142 10.79 -34.03 -4.83
C ALA A 142 11.78 -35.04 -5.47
N GLY A 143 13.04 -34.65 -5.68
CA GLY A 143 14.09 -35.51 -6.24
C GLY A 143 14.22 -35.45 -7.76
N MET A 144 13.63 -34.44 -8.43
CA MET A 144 13.79 -34.28 -9.87
C MET A 144 15.18 -33.74 -10.24
N ILE A 145 15.68 -34.16 -11.40
CA ILE A 145 16.94 -33.66 -11.95
C ILE A 145 16.82 -32.16 -12.22
N ILE A 146 17.81 -31.38 -11.79
CA ILE A 146 17.82 -29.91 -11.81
C ILE A 146 17.36 -29.31 -13.16
N PRO A 147 17.84 -29.75 -14.34
CA PRO A 147 17.42 -29.16 -15.61
C PRO A 147 15.94 -29.38 -15.92
N ILE A 148 15.40 -30.55 -15.58
CA ILE A 148 13.97 -30.87 -15.78
C ILE A 148 13.11 -30.06 -14.82
N ALA A 149 13.57 -29.91 -13.56
CA ALA A 149 12.91 -29.08 -12.57
C ALA A 149 12.80 -27.61 -13.03
N ILE A 150 13.87 -27.05 -13.61
CA ILE A 150 13.87 -25.70 -14.17
C ILE A 150 12.89 -25.60 -15.33
N LEU A 151 12.97 -26.52 -16.30
CA LEU A 151 12.13 -26.50 -17.50
C LEU A 151 10.63 -26.56 -17.14
N LEU A 152 10.26 -27.47 -16.25
CA LEU A 152 8.88 -27.61 -15.76
C LEU A 152 8.41 -26.34 -15.04
N SER A 153 9.24 -25.80 -14.14
CA SER A 153 8.92 -24.61 -13.36
C SER A 153 8.70 -23.39 -14.24
N VAL A 154 9.60 -23.17 -15.22
CA VAL A 154 9.47 -22.07 -16.18
C VAL A 154 8.27 -22.26 -17.08
N GLY A 155 8.00 -23.48 -17.57
CA GLY A 155 6.86 -23.78 -18.41
C GLY A 155 5.52 -23.48 -17.72
N VAL A 156 5.33 -24.00 -16.50
CA VAL A 156 4.12 -23.75 -15.71
C VAL A 156 4.01 -22.27 -15.31
N PHE A 157 5.13 -21.62 -14.99
CA PHE A 157 5.18 -20.19 -14.67
C PHE A 157 4.69 -19.32 -15.82
N ILE A 158 5.16 -19.57 -17.05
CA ILE A 158 4.72 -18.83 -18.25
C ILE A 158 3.23 -19.04 -18.49
N LEU A 159 2.72 -20.26 -18.35
CA LEU A 159 1.30 -20.56 -18.49
C LEU A 159 0.45 -19.77 -17.48
N ILE A 160 0.86 -19.73 -16.21
CA ILE A 160 0.14 -19.00 -15.17
C ILE A 160 0.18 -17.49 -15.43
N ILE A 161 1.32 -16.93 -15.84
CA ILE A 161 1.40 -15.50 -16.20
C ILE A 161 0.45 -15.17 -17.34
N ALA A 162 0.41 -16.02 -18.38
CA ALA A 162 -0.49 -15.83 -19.50
C ALA A 162 -1.96 -15.86 -19.04
N ILE A 163 -2.35 -16.84 -18.20
CA ILE A 163 -3.70 -16.92 -17.63
C ILE A 163 -4.03 -15.64 -16.83
N ILE A 164 -3.13 -15.19 -15.95
CA ILE A 164 -3.32 -13.96 -15.16
C ILE A 164 -3.57 -12.76 -16.06
N LEU A 165 -2.75 -12.58 -17.11
CA LEU A 165 -2.89 -11.47 -18.06
C LEU A 165 -4.26 -11.49 -18.77
N MET A 166 -4.69 -12.67 -19.23
CA MET A 166 -5.97 -12.81 -19.91
C MET A 166 -7.14 -12.49 -18.97
N ILE A 167 -7.13 -13.03 -17.75
CA ILE A 167 -8.16 -12.71 -16.74
C ILE A 167 -8.16 -11.20 -16.43
N CYS A 168 -6.99 -10.59 -16.20
CA CYS A 168 -6.90 -9.16 -15.89
C CYS A 168 -7.43 -8.29 -17.03
N SER A 169 -7.13 -8.64 -18.28
CA SER A 169 -7.63 -7.91 -19.44
C SER A 169 -9.16 -7.94 -19.54
N LEU A 170 -9.79 -9.11 -19.29
CA LEU A 170 -11.24 -9.26 -19.24
C LEU A 170 -11.85 -8.42 -18.11
N VAL A 171 -11.26 -8.49 -16.92
CA VAL A 171 -11.72 -7.75 -15.74
C VAL A 171 -11.69 -6.24 -16.00
N ILE A 172 -10.60 -5.71 -16.52
CA ILE A 172 -10.46 -4.26 -16.78
C ILE A 172 -11.44 -3.80 -17.84
N PHE A 173 -11.58 -4.58 -18.92
CA PHE A 173 -12.53 -4.27 -19.97
C PHE A 173 -13.99 -4.31 -19.47
N GLY A 174 -14.31 -5.19 -18.52
CA GLY A 174 -15.59 -5.16 -17.81
C GLY A 174 -15.74 -3.93 -16.93
N LEU A 175 -14.70 -3.59 -16.16
CA LEU A 175 -14.69 -2.46 -15.24
C LEU A 175 -14.83 -1.12 -15.96
N THR A 176 -14.17 -0.92 -17.10
CA THR A 176 -14.22 0.32 -17.89
C THR A 176 -15.63 0.64 -18.39
N LYS A 177 -16.52 -0.37 -18.51
CA LYS A 177 -17.94 -0.18 -18.84
C LYS A 177 -18.79 0.29 -17.65
N THR A 178 -18.32 0.11 -16.41
CA THR A 178 -19.10 0.46 -15.22
C THR A 178 -19.08 1.97 -14.94
N LYS A 179 -20.25 2.54 -14.59
CA LYS A 179 -20.38 3.98 -14.27
C LYS A 179 -19.55 4.41 -13.06
N PHE A 180 -19.32 3.50 -12.11
CA PHE A 180 -18.50 3.77 -10.92
C PHE A 180 -17.03 4.00 -11.29
N PHE A 181 -16.46 3.09 -12.11
CA PHE A 181 -15.08 3.18 -12.55
C PHE A 181 -14.83 4.40 -13.44
N GLN A 182 -15.76 4.73 -14.36
CA GLN A 182 -15.65 5.92 -15.20
C GLN A 182 -15.65 7.23 -14.39
N LYS A 183 -16.41 7.29 -13.28
CA LYS A 183 -16.51 8.48 -12.45
C LYS A 183 -15.25 8.71 -11.61
N ASN A 184 -14.68 7.64 -11.05
CA ASN A 184 -13.58 7.69 -10.08
C ASN A 184 -12.48 6.62 -10.34
N PRO A 185 -11.84 6.59 -11.52
CA PRO A 185 -10.90 5.50 -11.86
C PRO A 185 -9.71 5.47 -10.89
N ASN A 186 -9.15 6.63 -10.55
CA ASN A 186 -8.04 6.72 -9.60
C ASN A 186 -8.40 6.18 -8.20
N ALA A 187 -9.64 6.34 -7.73
CA ALA A 187 -10.05 5.83 -6.42
C ALA A 187 -10.10 4.30 -6.42
N PHE A 188 -10.63 3.70 -7.49
CA PHE A 188 -10.68 2.25 -7.64
C PHE A 188 -9.27 1.66 -7.76
N MET A 189 -8.41 2.24 -8.62
CA MET A 189 -7.03 1.77 -8.79
C MET A 189 -6.24 1.80 -7.48
N ASN A 190 -6.41 2.86 -6.70
CA ASN A 190 -5.72 2.99 -5.42
C ASN A 190 -6.35 2.11 -4.32
N SER A 191 -7.64 1.79 -4.40
CA SER A 191 -8.26 0.77 -3.56
C SER A 191 -7.67 -0.63 -3.81
N LEU A 192 -7.37 -0.96 -5.06
CA LEU A 192 -6.70 -2.23 -5.40
C LEU A 192 -5.28 -2.29 -4.85
N ILE A 193 -4.54 -1.18 -4.91
CA ILE A 193 -3.22 -1.08 -4.28
C ILE A 193 -3.34 -1.28 -2.77
N ALA A 194 -4.27 -0.60 -2.10
CA ALA A 194 -4.52 -0.76 -0.67
C ALA A 194 -4.93 -2.21 -0.30
N ALA A 195 -5.80 -2.83 -1.09
CA ALA A 195 -6.20 -4.23 -0.90
C ALA A 195 -5.01 -5.18 -1.07
N SER A 196 -4.16 -4.96 -2.08
CA SER A 196 -2.96 -5.79 -2.29
C SER A 196 -2.01 -5.79 -1.09
N LEU A 197 -1.94 -4.66 -0.39
CA LEU A 197 -1.09 -4.48 0.79
C LEU A 197 -1.67 -5.20 2.00
N ILE A 198 -2.97 -5.04 2.26
CA ILE A 198 -3.66 -5.77 3.34
C ILE A 198 -3.50 -7.27 3.12
N ILE A 199 -3.66 -7.75 1.88
CA ILE A 199 -3.54 -9.17 1.58
C ILE A 199 -2.09 -9.65 1.72
N ALA A 200 -1.10 -8.91 1.23
CA ALA A 200 0.32 -9.24 1.45
C ALA A 200 0.65 -9.38 2.94
N MET A 201 0.12 -8.47 3.76
CA MET A 201 0.32 -8.47 5.21
C MET A 201 -0.39 -9.63 5.91
N SER A 202 -1.68 -9.85 5.60
CA SER A 202 -2.43 -11.00 6.13
C SER A 202 -1.74 -12.31 5.82
N VAL A 203 -1.18 -12.45 4.62
CA VAL A 203 -0.52 -13.69 4.23
C VAL A 203 0.85 -13.83 4.90
N PHE A 204 1.64 -12.76 5.03
CA PHE A 204 2.85 -12.80 5.87
C PHE A 204 2.53 -13.26 7.31
N PHE A 205 1.40 -12.81 7.87
CA PHE A 205 0.88 -13.29 9.15
C PHE A 205 0.57 -14.79 9.16
N PHE A 206 -0.11 -15.28 8.13
CA PHE A 206 -0.39 -16.71 8.01
C PHE A 206 0.89 -17.55 7.89
N ILE A 207 1.89 -17.13 7.09
CA ILE A 207 3.16 -17.86 6.93
C ILE A 207 3.87 -18.03 8.27
N ASN A 208 4.06 -16.94 9.00
CA ASN A 208 4.78 -16.95 10.27
C ASN A 208 3.99 -17.68 11.38
N SER A 209 2.66 -17.59 11.36
CA SER A 209 1.84 -18.36 12.28
C SER A 209 1.90 -19.87 11.99
N SER A 210 2.03 -20.26 10.71
CA SER A 210 2.05 -21.67 10.27
C SER A 210 3.40 -22.36 10.50
N SER A 211 4.49 -21.60 10.68
CA SER A 211 5.80 -22.16 11.05
C SER A 211 5.85 -22.72 12.49
N ASN A 212 4.82 -22.52 13.31
CA ASN A 212 4.73 -23.19 14.61
C ASN A 212 4.33 -24.67 14.46
N PRO A 213 5.08 -25.62 15.06
CA PRO A 213 4.79 -27.05 14.93
C PRO A 213 3.44 -27.47 15.53
N ALA A 214 2.85 -26.67 16.43
CA ALA A 214 1.52 -26.90 17.00
C ALA A 214 0.34 -26.52 16.07
N THR A 215 0.61 -25.82 14.96
CA THR A 215 -0.41 -25.35 13.99
C THR A 215 -0.30 -26.04 12.62
N GLN A 216 0.46 -27.14 12.54
CA GLN A 216 0.69 -27.93 11.32
C GLN A 216 -0.60 -28.51 10.68
N GLY A 217 -1.76 -28.39 11.33
CA GLY A 217 -3.06 -28.84 10.83
C GLY A 217 -3.95 -27.76 10.16
N PHE A 218 -3.53 -26.49 10.11
CA PHE A 218 -4.34 -25.48 9.41
C PHE A 218 -4.20 -25.64 7.90
N ASN A 219 -5.10 -26.44 7.32
CA ASN A 219 -5.39 -26.47 5.90
C ASN A 219 -5.85 -25.07 5.49
N PHE A 220 -4.97 -24.29 4.87
CA PHE A 220 -5.36 -23.04 4.24
C PHE A 220 -6.53 -23.31 3.28
N VAL A 221 -7.59 -22.50 3.32
CA VAL A 221 -8.85 -22.75 2.58
C VAL A 221 -8.63 -22.91 1.06
N LEU A 222 -7.54 -22.34 0.53
CA LEU A 222 -7.17 -22.44 -0.90
C LEU A 222 -6.23 -23.61 -1.22
N THR A 223 -5.77 -24.39 -0.22
CA THR A 223 -4.97 -25.60 -0.42
C THR A 223 -5.61 -26.58 -1.42
N PRO A 224 -6.94 -26.83 -1.40
CA PRO A 224 -7.57 -27.73 -2.37
C PRO A 224 -7.45 -27.24 -3.82
N ILE A 225 -7.43 -25.92 -4.07
CA ILE A 225 -7.37 -25.34 -5.42
C ILE A 225 -5.98 -25.51 -6.03
N PHE A 226 -4.92 -25.34 -5.23
CA PHE A 226 -3.54 -25.44 -5.68
C PHE A 226 -2.92 -26.83 -5.49
N LEU A 227 -3.63 -27.76 -4.84
CA LEU A 227 -3.17 -29.14 -4.65
C LEU A 227 -2.87 -29.88 -5.96
N PRO A 228 -3.67 -29.78 -7.03
CA PRO A 228 -3.34 -30.41 -8.32
C PRO A 228 -2.04 -29.86 -8.90
N LEU A 229 -1.83 -28.54 -8.76
CA LEU A 229 -0.61 -27.87 -9.20
C LEU A 229 0.61 -28.32 -8.39
N PHE A 230 0.46 -28.54 -7.09
CA PHE A 230 1.50 -29.10 -6.24
C PHE A 230 1.87 -30.54 -6.65
N LYS A 231 0.88 -31.39 -6.92
CA LYS A 231 1.09 -32.77 -7.37
C LYS A 231 1.84 -32.85 -8.71
N MET A 232 1.65 -31.85 -9.57
CA MET A 232 2.38 -31.72 -10.84
C MET A 232 3.90 -31.64 -10.66
N PHE A 233 4.37 -31.04 -9.55
CA PHE A 233 5.80 -30.96 -9.24
C PHE A 233 6.34 -32.18 -8.49
N LEU A 234 5.48 -32.93 -7.80
CA LEU A 234 5.89 -34.17 -7.12
C LEU A 234 6.04 -35.34 -8.09
N ASN A 235 5.07 -35.51 -8.99
CA ASN A 235 5.01 -36.61 -9.94
C ASN A 235 4.55 -36.08 -11.31
N PRO A 236 5.43 -35.49 -12.13
CA PRO A 236 5.03 -34.81 -13.37
C PRO A 236 4.39 -35.73 -14.41
N ILE A 237 4.73 -37.03 -14.39
CA ILE A 237 4.25 -38.03 -15.37
C ILE A 237 2.93 -38.70 -14.92
N SER A 238 2.48 -38.46 -13.68
CA SER A 238 1.21 -39.03 -13.20
C SER A 238 0.02 -38.52 -14.01
N ILE A 239 -1.00 -39.38 -14.18
CA ILE A 239 -2.29 -39.05 -14.84
C ILE A 239 -2.92 -37.78 -14.25
N GLY A 240 -2.81 -37.59 -12.93
CA GLY A 240 -3.34 -36.38 -12.28
C GLY A 240 -2.58 -35.10 -12.69
N SER A 241 -1.28 -35.20 -12.90
CA SER A 241 -0.40 -34.08 -13.26
C SER A 241 -0.57 -33.67 -14.73
N THR A 242 -0.67 -34.66 -15.62
CA THR A 242 -0.94 -34.42 -17.05
C THR A 242 -2.34 -33.82 -17.25
N LEU A 243 -3.34 -34.30 -16.52
CA LEU A 243 -4.68 -33.71 -16.51
C LEU A 243 -4.65 -32.24 -16.03
N THR A 244 -3.89 -31.94 -14.98
CA THR A 244 -3.74 -30.57 -14.47
C THR A 244 -3.11 -29.66 -15.54
N GLY A 245 -2.06 -30.14 -16.22
CA GLY A 245 -1.45 -29.41 -17.34
C GLY A 245 -2.44 -29.16 -18.50
N LEU A 246 -3.23 -30.17 -18.88
CA LEU A 246 -4.27 -30.03 -19.90
C LEU A 246 -5.36 -29.04 -19.51
N ILE A 247 -5.80 -29.04 -18.24
CA ILE A 247 -6.76 -28.08 -17.71
C ILE A 247 -6.20 -26.65 -17.79
N LEU A 248 -4.92 -26.43 -17.45
CA LEU A 248 -4.30 -25.11 -17.57
C LEU A 248 -4.26 -24.63 -19.02
N ILE A 249 -3.86 -25.50 -19.96
CA ILE A 249 -3.82 -25.18 -21.38
C ILE A 249 -5.23 -24.92 -21.93
N GLY A 250 -6.21 -25.75 -21.56
CA GLY A 250 -7.62 -25.57 -21.92
C GLY A 250 -8.18 -24.26 -21.39
N THR A 251 -7.87 -23.92 -20.14
CA THR A 251 -8.26 -22.63 -19.52
C THR A 251 -7.67 -21.45 -20.29
N LEU A 252 -6.39 -21.54 -20.65
CA LEU A 252 -5.72 -20.51 -21.47
C LEU A 252 -6.41 -20.35 -22.83
N PHE A 253 -6.79 -21.44 -23.49
CA PHE A 253 -7.48 -21.40 -24.78
C PHE A 253 -8.87 -20.77 -24.69
N VAL A 254 -9.67 -21.16 -23.68
CA VAL A 254 -11.00 -20.58 -23.43
C VAL A 254 -10.91 -19.09 -23.13
N LEU A 255 -9.97 -18.68 -22.27
CA LEU A 255 -9.72 -17.26 -22.00
C LEU A 255 -9.23 -16.52 -23.25
N GLY A 256 -8.42 -17.16 -24.09
CA GLY A 256 -8.02 -16.70 -25.41
C GLY A 256 -9.19 -16.29 -26.28
N ILE A 257 -10.16 -17.20 -26.42
CA ILE A 257 -11.39 -16.97 -27.17
C ILE A 257 -12.21 -15.84 -26.52
N ALA A 258 -12.37 -15.86 -25.19
CA ALA A 258 -13.12 -14.83 -24.48
C ALA A 258 -12.53 -13.43 -24.69
N VAL A 259 -11.20 -13.27 -24.62
CA VAL A 259 -10.52 -12.01 -24.90
C VAL A 259 -10.75 -11.58 -26.35
N LYS A 260 -10.63 -12.51 -27.30
CA LYS A 260 -10.85 -12.23 -28.73
C LYS A 260 -12.28 -11.74 -29.00
N LEU A 261 -13.28 -12.35 -28.38
CA LEU A 261 -14.70 -12.04 -28.63
C LEU A 261 -15.20 -10.84 -27.81
N LEU A 262 -14.76 -10.68 -26.57
CA LEU A 262 -15.30 -9.66 -25.67
C LEU A 262 -14.48 -8.37 -25.70
N VAL A 263 -13.15 -8.47 -25.74
CA VAL A 263 -12.24 -7.32 -25.54
C VAL A 263 -11.92 -6.64 -26.86
N LEU A 264 -11.46 -7.39 -27.87
CA LEU A 264 -11.00 -6.81 -29.15
C LEU A 264 -12.04 -5.92 -29.86
N PRO A 265 -13.31 -6.33 -30.06
CA PRO A 265 -14.26 -5.50 -30.80
C PRO A 265 -14.65 -4.21 -30.09
N GLY A 266 -14.58 -4.16 -28.75
CA GLY A 266 -14.92 -2.95 -27.98
C GLY A 266 -13.72 -2.12 -27.52
N LEU A 267 -12.49 -2.55 -27.80
CA LEU A 267 -11.27 -1.83 -27.38
C LEU A 267 -11.19 -0.47 -28.10
N ASN A 268 -11.39 -0.45 -29.43
CA ASN A 268 -11.25 0.77 -30.24
C ASN A 268 -12.27 1.86 -29.87
N ASP A 269 -13.51 1.44 -29.62
CA ASP A 269 -14.61 2.30 -29.17
C ASP A 269 -14.38 2.89 -27.77
N GLN A 270 -13.71 2.16 -26.88
CA GLN A 270 -13.41 2.61 -25.53
C GLN A 270 -12.19 3.53 -25.48
N LEU A 271 -11.17 3.24 -26.29
CA LEU A 271 -9.99 4.10 -26.45
C LEU A 271 -10.39 5.47 -27.01
N THR A 272 -11.40 5.53 -27.88
CA THR A 272 -11.93 6.80 -28.43
C THR A 272 -12.88 7.52 -27.46
N LYS A 273 -13.77 6.81 -26.75
CA LYS A 273 -14.72 7.40 -25.76
C LYS A 273 -14.05 7.86 -24.45
N ALA A 274 -13.03 7.17 -23.96
CA ALA A 274 -12.25 7.59 -22.79
C ALA A 274 -11.57 8.96 -23.03
N ASN A 275 -11.22 9.27 -24.28
CA ASN A 275 -10.59 10.54 -24.65
C ASN A 275 -11.57 11.73 -24.68
N SER A 276 -12.86 11.53 -24.96
CA SER A 276 -13.87 12.60 -25.03
C SER A 276 -14.57 12.88 -23.68
N ALA A 277 -14.67 11.89 -22.79
CA ALA A 277 -15.39 12.02 -21.51
C ALA A 277 -14.69 12.94 -20.47
N PHE A 278 -13.37 13.12 -20.55
CA PHE A 278 -12.64 14.02 -19.63
C PHE A 278 -12.76 15.51 -19.97
N SER A 279 -13.25 15.86 -21.17
CA SER A 279 -13.51 17.25 -21.58
C SER A 279 -14.79 17.83 -20.96
N LYS A 280 -15.73 16.98 -20.50
CA LYS A 280 -17.05 17.41 -20.00
C LYS A 280 -17.20 17.36 -18.47
N LYS A 281 -16.17 17.68 -17.70
CA LYS A 281 -16.36 17.92 -16.25
C LYS A 281 -16.87 19.35 -16.04
N SER A 282 -18.12 19.62 -16.46
CA SER A 282 -18.80 20.86 -16.09
C SER A 282 -18.97 20.86 -14.57
N ILE A 283 -18.27 21.77 -13.91
CA ILE A 283 -18.39 21.99 -12.47
C ILE A 283 -19.76 22.64 -12.27
N LYS A 284 -20.80 21.84 -12.00
CA LYS A 284 -22.07 22.37 -11.49
C LYS A 284 -21.80 22.99 -10.11
N ARG A 285 -21.51 24.29 -10.09
CA ARG A 285 -21.47 25.10 -8.87
C ARG A 285 -22.87 25.12 -8.27
N LYS A 286 -23.10 24.32 -7.23
CA LYS A 286 -24.25 24.53 -6.35
C LYS A 286 -24.05 25.87 -5.64
N SER A 287 -24.97 26.81 -5.81
CA SER A 287 -24.96 28.05 -5.02
C SER A 287 -25.19 27.67 -3.56
N ILE A 288 -24.30 28.14 -2.68
CA ILE A 288 -24.37 27.87 -1.25
C ILE A 288 -24.92 29.14 -0.60
N HIS A 289 -26.15 29.05 -0.09
CA HIS A 289 -26.80 30.09 0.70
C HIS A 289 -26.13 30.24 2.08
N ARG A 290 -26.20 31.45 2.65
CA ARG A 290 -25.50 31.94 3.85
C ARG A 290 -25.21 30.85 4.90
N ARG A 291 -23.94 30.44 5.02
CA ARG A 291 -23.45 29.54 6.07
C ARG A 291 -22.57 30.31 7.03
N ASP A 292 -22.63 29.93 8.31
CA ASP A 292 -21.66 30.29 9.34
C ASP A 292 -20.22 30.13 8.82
N LEU A 293 -19.35 31.10 9.12
CA LEU A 293 -17.96 31.15 8.67
C LEU A 293 -17.23 29.83 8.97
N ASN A 294 -17.45 29.26 10.16
CA ASN A 294 -16.84 27.97 10.52
C ASN A 294 -17.27 26.84 9.57
N LYS A 295 -18.56 26.79 9.19
CA LYS A 295 -19.08 25.80 8.24
C LYS A 295 -18.53 26.02 6.83
N ILE A 296 -18.25 27.26 6.45
CA ILE A 296 -17.60 27.59 5.17
C ILE A 296 -16.15 27.10 5.18
N LEU A 297 -15.40 27.39 6.25
CA LEU A 297 -14.01 26.95 6.40
C LEU A 297 -13.90 25.43 6.45
N ASP A 298 -14.77 24.77 7.20
CA ASP A 298 -14.83 23.31 7.25
C ASP A 298 -15.16 22.71 5.88
N PHE A 299 -16.10 23.31 5.15
CA PHE A 299 -16.45 22.88 3.80
C PHE A 299 -15.28 23.07 2.82
N TYR A 300 -14.58 24.21 2.89
CA TYR A 300 -13.37 24.48 2.09
C TYR A 300 -12.27 23.46 2.39
N ASN A 301 -11.93 23.27 3.67
CA ASN A 301 -10.89 22.33 4.09
C ASN A 301 -11.25 20.88 3.72
N ARG A 302 -12.52 20.48 3.81
CA ARG A 302 -13.00 19.18 3.32
C ARG A 302 -12.90 19.03 1.80
N GLN A 303 -13.01 20.11 1.02
CA GLN A 303 -12.82 20.03 -0.42
C GLN A 303 -11.36 19.78 -0.79
N LEU A 304 -10.41 20.35 -0.07
CA LEU A 304 -8.98 20.09 -0.28
C LEU A 304 -8.64 18.61 -0.05
N LEU A 305 -9.28 17.97 0.93
CA LEU A 305 -9.13 16.53 1.17
C LEU A 305 -9.73 15.65 0.06
N LYS A 306 -10.65 16.17 -0.77
CA LYS A 306 -11.25 15.41 -1.88
C LYS A 306 -10.34 15.33 -3.10
N GLU A 307 -9.18 15.97 -3.09
CA GLU A 307 -8.17 15.74 -4.12
C GLU A 307 -7.80 14.24 -4.11
N PRO A 308 -8.04 13.49 -5.19
CA PRO A 308 -7.92 12.03 -5.19
C PRO A 308 -6.57 11.54 -4.69
N ASN A 309 -5.49 12.22 -5.03
CA ASN A 309 -4.14 11.79 -4.66
C ASN A 309 -3.78 12.08 -3.19
N VAL A 310 -4.47 12.97 -2.49
CA VAL A 310 -4.10 13.39 -1.13
C VAL A 310 -4.37 12.29 -0.13
N LEU A 311 -5.63 11.89 0.02
CA LEU A 311 -6.02 10.83 0.94
C LEU A 311 -5.26 9.54 0.60
N LEU A 312 -5.19 9.20 -0.68
CA LEU A 312 -4.61 7.94 -1.15
C LEU A 312 -3.10 7.87 -0.88
N GLN A 313 -2.38 8.98 -1.03
CA GLN A 313 -0.97 8.98 -0.69
C GLN A 313 -0.75 8.95 0.83
N VAL A 314 -1.56 9.66 1.62
CA VAL A 314 -1.54 9.56 3.09
C VAL A 314 -1.74 8.11 3.52
N PHE A 315 -2.74 7.41 2.96
CA PHE A 315 -2.96 5.99 3.24
C PHE A 315 -1.74 5.14 2.87
N SER A 316 -1.17 5.34 1.68
CA SER A 316 -0.06 4.50 1.22
C SER A 316 1.28 4.78 1.91
N SER A 317 1.56 6.00 2.37
CA SER A 317 2.88 6.36 2.92
C SER A 317 2.89 6.47 4.45
N SER A 318 1.80 6.96 5.07
CA SER A 318 1.75 7.18 6.52
C SER A 318 1.43 5.91 7.28
N ILE A 319 0.58 5.05 6.70
CA ILE A 319 0.00 3.91 7.40
C ILE A 319 0.80 2.63 7.17
N LEU A 320 1.32 2.44 5.95
CA LEU A 320 1.94 1.19 5.51
C LEU A 320 3.19 0.80 6.32
N PRO A 321 4.18 1.68 6.55
CA PRO A 321 5.36 1.28 7.32
C PRO A 321 5.06 0.94 8.79
N PRO A 322 4.31 1.75 9.57
CA PRO A 322 3.94 1.40 10.94
C PRO A 322 3.15 0.09 11.02
N LEU A 323 2.26 -0.15 10.06
CA LEU A 323 1.46 -1.37 9.98
C LEU A 323 2.34 -2.62 9.85
N ILE A 324 3.32 -2.64 8.94
CA ILE A 324 4.22 -3.79 8.77
C ILE A 324 4.91 -4.12 10.10
N PHE A 325 5.45 -3.11 10.78
CA PHE A 325 6.13 -3.30 12.06
C PHE A 325 5.19 -3.79 13.16
N ILE A 326 4.01 -3.18 13.32
CA ILE A 326 3.01 -3.61 14.30
C ILE A 326 2.62 -5.08 14.06
N PHE A 327 2.43 -5.47 12.80
CA PHE A 327 2.16 -6.86 12.46
C PHE A 327 3.34 -7.79 12.77
N THR A 328 4.59 -7.40 12.53
CA THR A 328 5.76 -8.22 12.89
C THR A 328 5.83 -8.49 14.40
N PHE A 329 5.61 -7.46 15.24
CA PHE A 329 5.54 -7.65 16.69
C PHE A 329 4.30 -8.43 17.12
N ALA A 330 3.22 -8.33 16.33
CA ALA A 330 2.00 -9.05 16.60
C ALA A 330 2.09 -10.58 16.45
N MET A 331 3.15 -11.07 15.79
CA MET A 331 3.40 -12.51 15.63
C MET A 331 3.88 -13.17 16.93
N ILE A 332 4.36 -12.39 17.90
CA ILE A 332 4.68 -12.90 19.22
C ILE A 332 3.34 -13.05 19.94
N LYS A 333 2.80 -14.28 20.00
CA LYS A 333 1.54 -14.58 20.72
C LYS A 333 1.61 -13.99 22.13
N GLY A 334 0.94 -12.87 22.33
CA GLY A 334 0.73 -12.30 23.65
C GLY A 334 -0.28 -13.15 24.43
N PRO A 335 -0.26 -13.12 25.77
CA PRO A 335 -1.28 -13.77 26.57
C PRO A 335 -2.64 -13.12 26.27
N THR A 336 -3.67 -13.93 25.97
CA THR A 336 -5.00 -13.45 25.57
C THR A 336 -5.86 -13.01 26.76
N ASP A 337 -5.54 -13.48 27.96
CA ASP A 337 -6.26 -13.14 29.20
C ASP A 337 -5.33 -12.44 30.21
N LEU A 338 -4.98 -11.19 29.89
CA LEU A 338 -4.15 -10.38 30.77
C LEU A 338 -5.01 -9.72 31.87
N PRO A 339 -4.67 -9.89 33.16
CA PRO A 339 -5.38 -9.24 34.25
C PRO A 339 -5.32 -7.71 34.17
N VAL A 340 -6.25 -7.01 34.83
CA VAL A 340 -6.41 -5.54 34.80
C VAL A 340 -5.12 -4.78 35.18
N LYS A 341 -4.18 -5.42 35.88
CA LYS A 341 -2.86 -4.84 36.19
C LYS A 341 -2.09 -4.32 34.95
N TRP A 342 -2.33 -4.91 33.78
CA TRP A 342 -1.67 -4.55 32.52
C TRP A 342 -2.25 -3.31 31.84
N LEU A 343 -3.31 -2.72 32.38
CA LEU A 343 -4.06 -1.62 31.75
C LEU A 343 -3.15 -0.44 31.36
N GLY A 344 -2.22 -0.04 32.23
CA GLY A 344 -1.30 1.06 31.94
C GLY A 344 -0.28 0.72 30.83
N VAL A 345 0.15 -0.54 30.72
CA VAL A 345 1.03 -1.00 29.62
C VAL A 345 0.29 -0.88 28.29
N PHE A 346 -0.99 -1.29 28.23
CA PHE A 346 -1.83 -1.12 27.03
C PHE A 346 -2.06 0.35 26.68
N PHE A 347 -2.21 1.23 27.68
CA PHE A 347 -2.31 2.67 27.46
C PHE A 347 -1.04 3.24 26.81
N VAL A 348 0.14 2.91 27.36
CA VAL A 348 1.43 3.33 26.81
C VAL A 348 1.67 2.72 25.42
N GLY A 349 1.28 1.47 25.22
CA GLY A 349 1.31 0.82 23.91
C GLY A 349 0.44 1.55 22.88
N GLY A 350 -0.77 1.98 23.28
CA GLY A 350 -1.63 2.82 22.45
C GLY A 350 -1.02 4.18 22.14
N LEU A 351 -0.40 4.82 23.13
CA LEU A 351 0.29 6.10 22.96
C LEU A 351 1.42 6.01 21.94
N LEU A 352 2.27 4.97 22.05
CA LEU A 352 3.33 4.69 21.09
C LEU A 352 2.78 4.38 19.69
N MET A 353 1.68 3.64 19.61
CA MET A 353 1.01 3.35 18.34
C MET A 353 0.48 4.63 17.66
N GLY A 354 -0.14 5.54 18.42
CA GLY A 354 -0.55 6.86 17.93
C GLY A 354 0.63 7.71 17.45
N ILE A 355 1.78 7.63 18.14
CA ILE A 355 3.02 8.30 17.75
C ILE A 355 3.60 7.73 16.45
N LEU A 356 3.65 6.40 16.32
CA LEU A 356 4.23 5.73 15.15
C LEU A 356 3.39 5.93 13.89
N THR A 357 2.07 5.92 14.02
CA THR A 357 1.13 6.06 12.90
C THR A 357 1.01 7.51 12.43
N THR A 358 1.18 8.47 13.34
CA THR A 358 1.16 9.91 13.05
C THR A 358 2.58 10.40 12.78
N ASN A 359 3.05 10.25 11.54
CA ASN A 359 4.41 10.63 11.16
C ASN A 359 4.46 11.80 10.18
N GLU A 360 5.65 12.07 9.64
CA GLU A 360 5.94 13.14 8.69
C GLU A 360 5.04 13.13 7.42
N THR A 361 4.56 11.96 7.03
CA THR A 361 3.75 11.75 5.82
C THR A 361 2.27 11.61 6.13
N SER A 362 1.88 11.77 7.40
CA SER A 362 0.49 11.84 7.84
C SER A 362 -0.25 13.03 7.21
N LEU A 363 -1.57 12.94 7.22
CA LEU A 363 -2.43 13.99 6.68
C LEU A 363 -2.21 15.31 7.42
N VAL A 364 -2.13 15.26 8.75
CA VAL A 364 -1.95 16.43 9.61
C VAL A 364 -0.63 17.13 9.30
N GLY A 365 0.44 16.36 9.05
CA GLY A 365 1.75 16.90 8.72
C GLY A 365 1.87 17.57 7.35
N ASN A 366 0.81 17.57 6.54
CA ASN A 366 0.80 18.13 5.18
C ASN A 366 -0.44 19.00 4.87
N LEU A 367 -1.32 19.19 5.85
CA LEU A 367 -2.64 19.76 5.68
C LEU A 367 -2.65 21.26 5.34
N ILE A 368 -1.73 22.04 5.89
CA ILE A 368 -1.56 23.47 5.58
C ILE A 368 -1.03 23.63 4.16
N SER A 369 -0.05 22.82 3.78
CA SER A 369 0.54 22.90 2.44
C SER A 369 -0.40 22.49 1.31
N LEU A 370 -1.51 21.80 1.61
CA LEU A 370 -2.58 21.54 0.63
C LEU A 370 -3.21 22.81 0.06
N ASP A 371 -3.16 23.94 0.77
CA ASP A 371 -3.69 25.21 0.27
C ASP A 371 -2.86 25.80 -0.87
N ARG A 372 -1.61 25.34 -1.05
CA ARG A 372 -0.66 25.90 -2.03
C ARG A 372 -0.60 27.43 -1.92
N MET A 373 -0.80 28.12 -3.05
CA MET A 373 -0.84 29.58 -3.14
C MET A 373 -2.10 30.18 -2.50
N ASN A 374 -3.19 29.42 -2.38
CA ASN A 374 -4.43 29.92 -1.77
C ASN A 374 -4.25 30.26 -0.29
N PHE A 375 -3.24 29.71 0.39
CA PHE A 375 -2.93 30.09 1.77
C PHE A 375 -2.61 31.59 1.90
N LYS A 376 -1.86 32.15 0.92
CA LYS A 376 -1.55 33.59 0.91
C LYS A 376 -2.82 34.41 0.71
N PHE A 377 -3.74 33.90 -0.11
CA PHE A 377 -5.05 34.52 -0.32
C PHE A 377 -5.92 34.48 0.96
N VAL A 378 -5.96 33.34 1.66
CA VAL A 378 -6.69 33.24 2.95
C VAL A 378 -6.11 34.21 3.97
N LYS A 379 -4.78 34.39 3.99
CA LYS A 379 -4.12 35.37 4.87
C LYS A 379 -4.50 36.82 4.56
N SER A 380 -4.86 37.15 3.31
CA SER A 380 -5.35 38.48 2.93
C SER A 380 -6.84 38.70 3.21
N LEU A 381 -7.60 37.65 3.54
CA LEU A 381 -9.01 37.80 3.89
C LEU A 381 -9.16 38.42 5.29
N PRO A 382 -10.26 39.15 5.55
CA PRO A 382 -10.58 39.69 6.88
C PRO A 382 -11.10 38.58 7.82
N ILE A 383 -10.31 37.52 8.00
CA ILE A 383 -10.62 36.36 8.86
C ILE A 383 -9.42 36.15 9.77
N SER A 384 -9.66 35.92 11.07
CA SER A 384 -8.60 35.63 12.04
C SER A 384 -7.85 34.35 11.68
N MET A 385 -6.53 34.43 11.53
CA MET A 385 -5.70 33.31 11.12
C MET A 385 -5.69 32.17 12.15
N ASN A 386 -5.76 32.50 13.44
CA ASN A 386 -5.88 31.51 14.51
C ASN A 386 -7.13 30.63 14.32
N ARG A 387 -8.29 31.24 14.10
CA ARG A 387 -9.56 30.52 13.85
C ARG A 387 -9.48 29.63 12.61
N TYR A 388 -8.85 30.11 11.54
CA TYR A 388 -8.65 29.32 10.32
C TYR A 388 -7.77 28.09 10.55
N LEU A 389 -6.59 28.29 11.15
CA LEU A 389 -5.63 27.23 11.45
C LEU A 389 -6.18 26.23 12.46
N TYR A 390 -6.92 26.69 13.48
CA TYR A 390 -7.53 25.82 14.48
C TYR A 390 -8.60 24.90 13.87
N ARG A 391 -9.49 25.45 13.04
CA ARG A 391 -10.50 24.64 12.31
C ARG A 391 -9.84 23.63 11.39
N LYS A 392 -8.76 24.04 10.70
CA LYS A 392 -7.98 23.15 9.85
C LYS A 392 -7.29 22.05 10.66
N PHE A 393 -6.65 22.40 11.77
CA PHE A 393 -6.02 21.45 12.69
C PHE A 393 -7.02 20.41 13.20
N LEU A 394 -8.19 20.85 13.69
CA LEU A 394 -9.23 19.97 14.21
C LEU A 394 -9.70 18.96 13.16
N LEU A 395 -9.92 19.41 11.92
CA LEU A 395 -10.28 18.54 10.82
C LEU A 395 -9.18 17.52 10.53
N GLY A 396 -7.91 17.95 10.51
CA GLY A 396 -6.78 17.05 10.33
C GLY A 396 -6.70 15.99 11.42
N PHE A 397 -6.77 16.43 12.67
CA PHE A 397 -6.71 15.59 13.86
C PHE A 397 -7.83 14.56 13.87
N VAL A 398 -9.08 14.95 13.63
CA VAL A 398 -10.22 14.02 13.61
C VAL A 398 -10.07 12.96 12.52
N VAL A 399 -9.64 13.37 11.32
CA VAL A 399 -9.43 12.41 10.21
C VAL A 399 -8.28 11.45 10.54
N GLN A 400 -7.16 11.95 11.07
CA GLN A 400 -6.03 11.11 11.46
C GLN A 400 -6.38 10.17 12.60
N LEU A 401 -7.14 10.65 13.59
CA LEU A 401 -7.62 9.85 14.70
C LEU A 401 -8.51 8.69 14.22
N LEU A 402 -9.45 8.96 13.31
CA LEU A 402 -10.29 7.91 12.71
C LEU A 402 -9.44 6.84 12.01
N ILE A 403 -8.40 7.25 11.28
CA ILE A 403 -7.46 6.32 10.63
C ILE A 403 -6.76 5.45 11.69
N ASN A 404 -6.20 6.07 12.73
CA ASN A 404 -5.47 5.35 13.77
C ASN A 404 -6.39 4.41 14.57
N LEU A 405 -7.64 4.80 14.81
CA LEU A 405 -8.65 3.94 15.47
C LEU A 405 -9.04 2.73 14.61
N ILE A 406 -9.15 2.88 13.29
CA ILE A 406 -9.41 1.73 12.39
C ILE A 406 -8.24 0.74 12.44
N ILE A 407 -7.00 1.23 12.38
CA ILE A 407 -5.81 0.38 12.46
C ILE A 407 -5.77 -0.35 13.80
N MET A 408 -6.02 0.37 14.89
CA MET A 408 -6.07 -0.19 16.24
C MET A 408 -7.15 -1.26 16.37
N GLY A 409 -8.34 -1.04 15.80
CA GLY A 409 -9.42 -2.04 15.79
C GLY A 409 -9.00 -3.34 15.11
N ILE A 410 -8.28 -3.25 13.99
CA ILE A 410 -7.71 -4.43 13.31
C ILE A 410 -6.72 -5.15 14.23
N VAL A 411 -5.80 -4.41 14.86
CA VAL A 411 -4.81 -4.99 15.79
C VAL A 411 -5.49 -5.66 16.97
N ALA A 412 -6.50 -5.03 17.59
CA ALA A 412 -7.20 -5.57 18.74
C ALA A 412 -7.94 -6.87 18.42
N VAL A 413 -8.55 -6.97 17.24
CA VAL A 413 -9.22 -8.20 16.76
C VAL A 413 -8.21 -9.31 16.49
N VAL A 414 -7.11 -9.00 15.80
CA VAL A 414 -6.06 -9.99 15.46
C VAL A 414 -5.40 -10.54 16.73
N MET A 415 -5.20 -9.68 17.73
CA MET A 415 -4.59 -10.01 19.01
C MET A 415 -5.55 -10.60 20.05
N GLN A 416 -6.86 -10.64 19.73
CA GLN A 416 -7.91 -11.06 20.67
C GLN A 416 -7.84 -10.30 22.01
N ILE A 417 -7.60 -8.99 21.96
CA ILE A 417 -7.47 -8.15 23.15
C ILE A 417 -8.84 -7.99 23.84
N GLY A 418 -8.88 -8.19 25.16
CA GLY A 418 -10.09 -7.95 25.94
C GLY A 418 -10.63 -6.52 25.84
N LEU A 419 -11.94 -6.35 26.04
CA LEU A 419 -12.64 -5.07 25.84
C LEU A 419 -12.06 -3.93 26.71
N ILE A 420 -11.77 -4.20 27.99
CA ILE A 420 -11.19 -3.22 28.93
C ILE A 420 -9.81 -2.73 28.45
N MET A 421 -8.95 -3.65 28.01
CA MET A 421 -7.63 -3.30 27.50
C MET A 421 -7.72 -2.51 26.19
N SER A 422 -8.71 -2.83 25.35
CA SER A 422 -9.00 -2.08 24.12
C SER A 422 -9.38 -0.62 24.40
N ILE A 423 -10.19 -0.36 25.44
CA ILE A 423 -10.52 1.03 25.85
C ILE A 423 -9.26 1.78 26.30
N SER A 424 -8.40 1.14 27.09
CA SER A 424 -7.12 1.74 27.51
C SER A 424 -6.24 2.09 26.31
N LEU A 425 -6.16 1.18 25.34
CA LEU A 425 -5.43 1.37 24.09
C LEU A 425 -6.00 2.54 23.26
N VAL A 426 -7.33 2.66 23.16
CA VAL A 426 -8.01 3.80 22.51
C VAL A 426 -7.59 5.12 23.13
N LEU A 427 -7.59 5.22 24.46
CA LEU A 427 -7.20 6.45 25.17
C LEU A 427 -5.71 6.79 24.96
N GLY A 428 -4.85 5.78 24.92
CA GLY A 428 -3.46 5.97 24.57
C GLY A 428 -3.29 6.51 23.14
N VAL A 429 -3.95 5.87 22.16
CA VAL A 429 -3.90 6.25 20.74
C VAL A 429 -4.41 7.66 20.53
N THR A 430 -5.50 8.05 21.18
CA THR A 430 -6.07 9.40 21.03
C THR A 430 -5.09 10.47 21.50
N LEU A 431 -4.46 10.27 22.66
CA LEU A 431 -3.45 11.18 23.21
C LEU A 431 -2.17 11.22 22.36
N GLY A 432 -1.63 10.06 21.98
CA GLY A 432 -0.45 9.98 21.12
C GLY A 432 -0.67 10.66 19.77
N THR A 433 -1.83 10.43 19.16
CA THR A 433 -2.24 11.08 17.91
C THR A 433 -2.35 12.59 18.08
N TYR A 434 -2.86 13.07 19.22
CA TYR A 434 -3.00 14.50 19.49
C TYR A 434 -1.64 15.19 19.61
N PHE A 435 -0.71 14.64 20.39
CA PHE A 435 0.63 15.23 20.55
C PHE A 435 1.39 15.29 19.22
N MET A 436 1.40 14.20 18.46
CA MET A 436 2.09 14.19 17.16
C MET A 436 1.38 15.06 16.13
N SER A 437 0.05 15.17 16.19
CA SER A 437 -0.70 16.10 15.35
C SER A 437 -0.24 17.55 15.58
N GLN A 438 -0.06 17.99 16.84
CA GLN A 438 0.42 19.34 17.15
C GLN A 438 1.83 19.59 16.60
N TYR A 439 2.74 18.63 16.82
CA TYR A 439 4.12 18.72 16.30
C TYR A 439 4.16 18.80 14.77
N TYR A 440 3.50 17.88 14.09
CA TYR A 440 3.56 17.80 12.62
C TYR A 440 2.77 18.91 11.94
N PHE A 441 1.69 19.41 12.54
CA PHE A 441 0.97 20.58 12.04
C PHE A 441 1.83 21.85 12.11
N THR A 442 2.51 22.06 13.25
CA THR A 442 3.47 23.17 13.43
C THR A 442 4.65 23.03 12.47
N ARG A 443 5.14 21.81 12.25
CA ARG A 443 6.19 21.52 11.28
C ARG A 443 5.77 21.85 9.85
N ASP A 444 4.54 21.52 9.47
CA ASP A 444 3.99 21.84 8.15
C ASP A 444 3.96 23.35 7.90
N TYR A 445 3.57 24.13 8.91
CA TYR A 445 3.60 25.59 8.82
C TYR A 445 5.03 26.12 8.57
N ARG A 446 6.03 25.60 9.29
CA ARG A 446 7.44 26.00 9.14
C ARG A 446 8.05 25.58 7.80
N LEU A 447 7.75 24.37 7.33
CA LEU A 447 8.31 23.80 6.09
C LEU A 447 7.33 23.87 4.91
N ARG A 448 6.43 24.86 4.90
CA ARG A 448 5.35 24.95 3.93
C ARG A 448 5.88 25.08 2.51
N LEU A 449 5.40 24.20 1.61
CA LEU A 449 5.69 24.27 0.18
C LEU A 449 4.44 24.70 -0.57
N ALA A 450 4.52 25.75 -1.40
CA ALA A 450 3.39 26.25 -2.18
C ALA A 450 3.35 25.71 -3.62
N ASN A 451 4.52 25.36 -4.17
CA ASN A 451 4.70 25.04 -5.59
C ASN A 451 4.92 23.54 -5.85
N TRP A 452 4.50 22.67 -4.93
CA TRP A 452 4.58 21.23 -5.13
C TRP A 452 3.61 20.82 -6.25
N THR A 453 4.07 19.96 -7.16
CA THR A 453 3.23 19.42 -8.24
C THR A 453 2.87 17.96 -8.00
N ASN A 454 3.64 17.24 -7.17
CA ASN A 454 3.25 15.93 -6.64
C ASN A 454 3.22 15.97 -5.11
N ILE A 455 2.16 15.42 -4.52
CA ILE A 455 2.04 15.36 -3.06
C ILE A 455 3.15 14.54 -2.39
N SER A 456 3.87 13.72 -3.13
CA SER A 456 5.06 13.03 -2.62
C SER A 456 6.22 13.93 -2.27
N GLU A 457 6.26 15.13 -2.85
CA GLU A 457 7.25 16.14 -2.49
C GLU A 457 6.98 16.69 -1.10
N LEU A 458 5.70 16.82 -0.74
CA LEU A 458 5.31 17.20 0.61
C LEU A 458 5.74 16.15 1.64
N PHE A 459 5.72 14.88 1.25
CA PHE A 459 6.04 13.77 2.15
C PHE A 459 7.55 13.55 2.31
N ASN A 460 8.33 13.96 1.31
CA ASN A 460 9.78 13.79 1.32
C ASN A 460 10.54 15.09 1.63
N ARG A 461 9.84 16.15 2.08
CA ARG A 461 10.47 17.43 2.45
C ARG A 461 11.08 17.36 3.86
N GLY A 462 12.13 18.15 4.09
CA GLY A 462 12.88 18.11 5.35
C GLY A 462 13.96 17.02 5.31
N ALA A 463 13.93 16.09 6.27
CA ALA A 463 14.98 15.07 6.43
C ALA A 463 14.93 13.93 5.38
N GLY A 464 14.00 13.99 4.43
CA GLY A 464 13.83 13.02 3.36
C GLY A 464 13.42 11.62 3.84
N ASN A 465 13.43 10.64 2.94
CA ASN A 465 13.06 9.25 3.28
C ASN A 465 13.98 8.63 4.34
N ILE A 466 15.26 9.01 4.36
CA ILE A 466 16.24 8.45 5.31
C ILE A 466 15.95 8.95 6.72
N GLY A 467 15.74 10.27 6.89
CA GLY A 467 15.39 10.83 8.19
C GLY A 467 14.06 10.30 8.73
N LEU A 468 13.07 10.11 7.85
CA LEU A 468 11.82 9.44 8.21
C LEU A 468 12.07 8.02 8.74
N ILE A 469 12.78 7.18 7.98
CA ILE A 469 13.05 5.78 8.39
C ILE A 469 13.81 5.74 9.70
N LEU A 470 14.86 6.56 9.86
CA LEU A 470 15.68 6.61 11.07
C LEU A 470 14.86 7.06 12.28
N SER A 471 14.03 8.10 12.12
CA SER A 471 13.13 8.56 13.19
C SER A 471 12.13 7.48 13.59
N MET A 472 11.57 6.75 12.62
CA MET A 472 10.67 5.63 12.90
C MET A 472 11.38 4.49 13.62
N MET A 473 12.59 4.10 13.19
CA MET A 473 13.39 3.08 13.86
C MET A 473 13.71 3.48 15.30
N ALA A 474 14.08 4.74 15.54
CA ALA A 474 14.36 5.26 16.88
C ALA A 474 13.12 5.20 17.78
N ILE A 475 11.95 5.65 17.29
CA ILE A 475 10.69 5.59 18.04
C ILE A 475 10.29 4.15 18.33
N ILE A 476 10.45 3.23 17.37
CA ILE A 476 10.15 1.81 17.58
C ILE A 476 11.08 1.23 18.65
N PHE A 477 12.39 1.44 18.53
CA PHE A 477 13.37 0.92 19.48
C PHE A 477 13.11 1.44 20.90
N LEU A 478 12.95 2.76 21.05
CA LEU A 478 12.58 3.38 22.33
C LEU A 478 11.23 2.87 22.83
N GLY A 479 10.25 2.72 21.94
CA GLY A 479 8.92 2.21 22.29
C GLY A 479 8.97 0.78 22.82
N VAL A 480 9.74 -0.11 22.19
CA VAL A 480 9.95 -1.48 22.66
C VAL A 480 10.63 -1.49 24.03
N VAL A 481 11.68 -0.68 24.22
CA VAL A 481 12.37 -0.57 25.51
C VAL A 481 11.42 -0.07 26.61
N VAL A 482 10.60 0.94 26.33
CA VAL A 482 9.61 1.48 27.28
C VAL A 482 8.53 0.45 27.61
N ILE A 483 7.96 -0.23 26.62
CA ILE A 483 6.96 -1.27 26.84
C ILE A 483 7.56 -2.44 27.62
N ALA A 484 8.74 -2.90 27.26
CA ALA A 484 9.41 -4.03 27.90
C ALA A 484 9.79 -3.72 29.36
N SER A 485 10.38 -2.55 29.61
CA SER A 485 10.74 -2.11 30.97
C SER A 485 9.50 -1.92 31.85
N TYR A 486 8.43 -1.33 31.32
CA TYR A 486 7.16 -1.19 32.05
C TYR A 486 6.51 -2.57 32.30
N SER A 487 6.51 -3.44 31.29
CA SER A 487 6.02 -4.82 31.45
C SER A 487 6.79 -5.58 32.53
N MET A 488 8.11 -5.42 32.56
CA MET A 488 8.97 -5.98 33.61
C MET A 488 8.58 -5.40 34.98
N ALA A 489 8.45 -4.09 35.10
CA ALA A 489 8.08 -3.43 36.34
C ALA A 489 6.72 -3.89 36.90
N VAL A 490 5.74 -4.17 36.03
CA VAL A 490 4.42 -4.73 36.41
C VAL A 490 4.52 -6.17 36.94
N ILE A 491 5.54 -6.93 36.54
CA ILE A 491 5.78 -8.29 37.04
C ILE A 491 6.45 -8.27 38.42
N PHE A 492 7.44 -7.40 38.63
CA PHE A 492 8.27 -7.39 39.85
C PHE A 492 7.72 -6.53 40.99
N ILE A 493 6.89 -5.52 40.72
CA ILE A 493 6.42 -4.57 41.74
C ILE A 493 5.03 -4.99 42.26
N PRO A 494 4.88 -5.28 43.57
CA PRO A 494 3.59 -5.69 44.13
C PRO A 494 2.55 -4.55 44.15
N GLN A 495 2.97 -3.30 44.38
CA GLN A 495 2.11 -2.12 44.44
C GLN A 495 1.80 -1.54 43.04
N ILE A 496 1.09 -2.33 42.23
CA ILE A 496 0.75 -2.02 40.82
C ILE A 496 -0.01 -0.69 40.68
N TRP A 497 -0.92 -0.40 41.61
CA TRP A 497 -1.73 0.83 41.57
C TRP A 497 -0.87 2.09 41.66
N LEU A 498 0.14 2.08 42.53
CA LEU A 498 1.06 3.21 42.71
C LEU A 498 1.92 3.42 41.46
N LEU A 499 2.34 2.31 40.85
CA LEU A 499 3.13 2.32 39.62
C LEU A 499 2.33 2.90 38.45
N ASN A 500 1.12 2.38 38.21
CA ASN A 500 0.25 2.90 37.15
C ASN A 500 -0.08 4.38 37.37
N LEU A 501 -0.38 4.77 38.61
CA LEU A 501 -0.64 6.17 38.97
C LEU A 501 0.58 7.06 38.69
N GLY A 502 1.79 6.62 39.07
CA GLY A 502 3.03 7.34 38.78
C GLY A 502 3.25 7.54 37.28
N VAL A 503 3.04 6.50 36.46
CA VAL A 503 3.14 6.58 35.00
C VAL A 503 2.09 7.55 34.42
N PHE A 504 0.84 7.49 34.86
CA PHE A 504 -0.21 8.41 34.42
C PHE A 504 0.08 9.86 34.81
N VAL A 505 0.62 10.11 36.00
CA VAL A 505 1.05 11.44 36.44
C VAL A 505 2.18 11.97 35.56
N LEU A 506 3.20 11.15 35.28
CA LEU A 506 4.30 11.54 34.38
C LEU A 506 3.80 11.88 32.97
N ILE A 507 2.89 11.06 32.42
CA ILE A 507 2.28 11.32 31.11
C ILE A 507 1.41 12.59 31.16
N GLY A 508 0.69 12.83 32.26
CA GLY A 508 -0.11 14.04 32.47
C GLY A 508 0.75 15.30 32.52
N ILE A 509 1.86 15.28 33.24
CA ILE A 509 2.84 16.38 33.29
C ILE A 509 3.41 16.63 31.90
N ALA A 510 3.85 15.57 31.21
CA ALA A 510 4.34 15.67 29.84
C ALA A 510 3.28 16.26 28.89
N ALA A 511 2.01 15.87 29.04
CA ALA A 511 0.89 16.40 28.26
C ALA A 511 0.75 17.91 28.46
N ILE A 512 0.76 18.37 29.71
CA ILE A 512 0.65 19.79 30.06
C ILE A 512 1.82 20.57 29.45
N ILE A 513 3.06 20.08 29.60
CA ILE A 513 4.25 20.72 29.04
C ILE A 513 4.16 20.84 27.52
N ILE A 514 3.76 19.75 26.83
CA ILE A 514 3.64 19.72 25.37
C ILE A 514 2.55 20.69 24.89
N ILE A 515 1.37 20.67 25.53
CA ILE A 515 0.26 21.55 25.16
C ILE A 515 0.66 23.02 25.36
N HIS A 516 1.23 23.33 26.53
CA HIS A 516 1.65 24.69 26.86
C HIS A 516 2.75 25.19 25.90
N HIS A 517 3.70 24.33 25.55
CA HIS A 517 4.74 24.64 24.56
C HIS A 517 4.16 25.06 23.21
N TYR A 518 3.19 24.31 22.66
CA TYR A 518 2.58 24.67 21.38
C TYR A 518 1.62 25.85 21.48
N GLN A 519 0.92 26.02 22.60
CA GLN A 519 0.10 27.21 22.85
C GLN A 519 0.95 28.48 22.78
N LEU A 520 2.06 28.53 23.53
CA LEU A 520 2.95 29.70 23.56
C LEU A 520 3.73 29.89 22.26
N LYS A 521 4.32 28.82 21.71
CA LYS A 521 5.23 28.98 20.56
C LYS A 521 4.53 29.10 19.22
N PHE A 522 3.37 28.47 19.05
CA PHE A 522 2.70 28.40 17.74
C PHE A 522 1.38 29.17 17.74
N TRP A 523 0.46 28.87 18.66
CA TRP A 523 -0.89 29.44 18.62
C TRP A 523 -0.92 30.94 18.94
N HIS A 524 -0.10 31.39 19.91
CA HIS A 524 0.04 32.81 20.27
C HIS A 524 0.58 33.68 19.11
N GLN A 525 1.17 33.12 18.05
CA GLN A 525 1.60 33.91 16.88
C GLN A 525 0.44 34.46 16.04
N PHE A 526 -0.78 33.98 16.29
CA PHE A 526 -1.97 34.28 15.48
C PHE A 526 -3.13 34.87 16.28
N GLU A 527 -2.94 35.03 17.59
CA GLU A 527 -3.79 35.84 18.48
C GLU A 527 -3.42 37.31 18.33
#